data_AF-A0A1B4LMR2-F1
#
_entry.id   AF-A0A1B4LMR2-F1
#
_cell.length_a   1.000
_cell.length_b   1.000
_cell.length_c   1.000
_cell.angle_alpha   90.00
_cell.angle_beta   90.00
_cell.angle_gamma   90.00
#
_symmetry.space_group_name_H-M   'P 1'
#
loop_
_entity.id
_entity.type
_entity.pdbx_description
1 polymer ?
#
loop_
_entity_poly.entity_id
_entity_poly.type
_entity_poly.pdbx_seq_one_letter_code
_entity_poly.pdbx_strand_id
1 'polypeptide(L)'
;MMPGLTGAAGAGITLAYPLFPRALPLVRLDRRGLVFRASGVAPLVCGLPRAATLLARNEPLCSLRLVIRAVAATGDGRHDLTMQPSCAASDELLWHTLRDREPYRRIREPLAPIDRAIDTAIAPGGDGQVTDTAQRPSRTAAFRLSSHSDALFFADWLEFHFDELHALAQERGPQLHLNQLQRQVADDEVDVRFVYDIDGHATRHELNDCAREACAWIKTEMRDKFALPIAHERFGGFSGNVALHNYN
;
A
#
# COMPACT_ATOMS: atom_id res chain seq x y z
N MET A 1 7.30 -20.78 12.02
CA MET A 1 6.69 -21.09 10.71
C MET A 1 6.05 -19.80 10.22
N MET A 2 6.68 -19.10 9.26
CA MET A 2 6.20 -17.80 8.78
C MET A 2 5.27 -18.00 7.58
N PRO A 3 4.07 -17.39 7.56
CA PRO A 3 3.17 -17.51 6.41
C PRO A 3 3.76 -16.77 5.20
N GLY A 4 3.93 -17.53 4.12
CA GLY A 4 3.54 -17.13 2.77
C GLY A 4 4.24 -15.93 2.13
N LEU A 5 5.27 -16.24 1.34
CA LEU A 5 5.70 -15.44 0.18
C LEU A 5 4.55 -15.32 -0.83
N THR A 6 3.69 -14.30 -0.76
CA THR A 6 2.68 -14.06 -1.80
C THR A 6 2.48 -12.56 -1.98
N GLY A 7 2.85 -12.07 -3.16
CA GLY A 7 2.71 -10.68 -3.58
C GLY A 7 3.36 -10.42 -4.93
N ALA A 8 4.69 -10.55 -5.03
CA ALA A 8 5.40 -10.13 -6.26
C ALA A 8 5.91 -11.25 -7.18
N ALA A 9 5.92 -12.52 -6.75
CA ALA A 9 6.45 -13.62 -7.57
C ALA A 9 5.69 -13.80 -8.90
N GLY A 10 4.39 -13.46 -8.94
CA GLY A 10 3.56 -13.48 -10.15
C GLY A 10 3.71 -12.25 -11.06
N ALA A 11 4.18 -11.12 -10.53
CA ALA A 11 4.32 -9.87 -11.29
C ALA A 11 5.51 -9.92 -12.27
N GLY A 12 6.52 -10.75 -11.98
CA GLY A 12 7.72 -10.86 -12.81
C GLY A 12 8.54 -9.56 -12.87
N ILE A 13 8.35 -8.67 -11.89
CA ILE A 13 9.10 -7.42 -11.76
C ILE A 13 10.45 -7.72 -11.12
N THR A 14 11.51 -7.28 -11.77
CA THR A 14 12.89 -7.38 -11.27
C THR A 14 13.61 -6.05 -11.44
N LEU A 15 14.73 -5.88 -10.73
CA LEU A 15 15.53 -4.69 -10.77
C LEU A 15 16.95 -5.00 -11.24
N ALA A 16 17.36 -4.44 -12.37
CA ALA A 16 18.76 -4.35 -12.72
C ALA A 16 19.41 -3.22 -11.89
N TYR A 17 20.26 -3.59 -10.94
CA TYR A 17 20.92 -2.66 -10.03
C TYR A 17 22.44 -2.82 -10.09
N PRO A 18 23.24 -1.74 -10.27
CA PRO A 18 24.67 -1.84 -10.57
C PRO A 18 25.54 -2.60 -9.56
N LEU A 19 25.10 -2.71 -8.30
CA LEU A 19 25.84 -3.44 -7.27
C LEU A 19 25.67 -4.97 -7.36
N PHE A 20 24.74 -5.45 -8.17
CA PHE A 20 24.42 -6.87 -8.27
C PHE A 20 24.50 -7.36 -9.72
N PRO A 21 25.16 -8.50 -9.98
CA PRO A 21 25.32 -9.02 -11.33
C PRO A 21 24.03 -9.64 -11.91
N ARG A 22 23.06 -9.96 -11.05
CA ARG A 22 21.76 -10.52 -11.44
C ARG A 22 20.65 -9.56 -11.06
N ALA A 23 19.59 -9.52 -11.88
CA ALA A 23 18.41 -8.74 -11.57
C ALA A 23 17.77 -9.23 -10.27
N LEU A 24 17.38 -8.29 -9.43
CA LEU A 24 16.83 -8.55 -8.10
C LEU A 24 15.31 -8.68 -8.21
N PRO A 25 14.70 -9.82 -7.86
CA PRO A 25 13.24 -9.94 -7.88
C PRO A 25 12.60 -9.03 -6.83
N LEU A 26 11.53 -8.33 -7.23
CA LEU A 26 10.65 -7.68 -6.29
C LEU A 26 9.98 -8.75 -5.42
N VAL A 27 9.96 -8.54 -4.11
CA VAL A 27 9.34 -9.45 -3.13
C VAL A 27 8.00 -8.90 -2.68
N ARG A 28 7.97 -7.61 -2.36
CA ARG A 28 6.80 -6.89 -1.88
C ARG A 28 6.99 -5.39 -2.06
N LEU A 29 5.88 -4.67 -1.97
CA LEU A 29 5.86 -3.25 -1.69
C LEU A 29 5.43 -3.07 -0.22
N ASP A 30 6.03 -2.12 0.49
CA ASP A 30 5.51 -1.66 1.78
C ASP A 30 5.68 -0.14 1.88
N ARG A 31 5.14 0.47 2.94
CA ARG A 31 5.24 1.92 3.19
C ARG A 31 6.67 2.46 3.25
N ARG A 32 7.68 1.61 3.44
CA ARG A 32 9.10 2.02 3.46
C ARG A 32 9.74 1.95 2.07
N GLY A 33 9.08 1.35 1.10
CA GLY A 33 9.50 1.32 -0.29
C GLY A 33 9.29 -0.02 -0.99
N LEU A 34 10.00 -0.18 -2.10
CA LEU A 34 10.06 -1.42 -2.87
C LEU A 34 11.08 -2.36 -2.23
N VAL A 35 10.69 -3.60 -1.94
CA VAL A 35 11.57 -4.58 -1.32
C VAL A 35 12.05 -5.60 -2.34
N PHE A 36 13.36 -5.59 -2.62
CA PHE A 36 14.00 -6.51 -3.57
C PHE A 36 14.88 -7.53 -2.86
N ARG A 37 14.87 -8.79 -3.33
CA ARG A 37 15.73 -9.83 -2.75
C ARG A 37 17.06 -9.92 -3.47
N ALA A 38 18.14 -9.78 -2.72
CA ALA A 38 19.49 -10.01 -3.19
C ALA A 38 20.07 -11.29 -2.56
N SER A 39 21.06 -11.86 -3.24
CA SER A 39 21.84 -13.01 -2.78
C SER A 39 23.31 -12.64 -2.82
N GLY A 40 24.10 -13.16 -1.88
CA GLY A 40 25.50 -12.83 -1.74
C GLY A 40 25.76 -11.73 -0.71
N VAL A 41 26.87 -11.01 -0.87
CA VAL A 41 27.35 -10.04 0.11
C VAL A 41 26.41 -8.83 0.20
N ALA A 42 26.04 -8.45 1.42
CA ALA A 42 25.23 -7.27 1.66
C ALA A 42 25.95 -5.99 1.20
N PRO A 43 25.23 -5.00 0.66
CA PRO A 43 25.85 -3.76 0.21
C PRO A 43 26.47 -3.01 1.39
N LEU A 44 27.75 -2.65 1.25
CA LEU A 44 28.51 -1.93 2.29
C LEU A 44 28.10 -0.45 2.45
N VAL A 45 27.50 0.13 1.40
CA VAL A 45 27.09 1.55 1.37
C VAL A 45 25.61 1.65 1.05
N CYS A 46 24.84 2.16 2.01
CA CYS A 46 23.43 2.53 1.86
C CYS A 46 23.28 4.05 1.69
N GLY A 47 22.12 4.52 1.26
CA GLY A 47 21.81 5.96 1.17
C GLY A 47 22.26 6.69 -0.10
N LEU A 48 23.13 6.11 -0.93
CA LEU A 48 23.54 6.73 -2.20
C LEU A 48 22.57 6.42 -3.34
N PRO A 49 22.04 7.45 -4.06
CA PRO A 49 21.21 7.24 -5.24
C PRO A 49 22.00 6.62 -6.40
N ARG A 50 21.53 5.49 -6.92
CA ARG A 50 22.11 4.82 -8.09
C ARG A 50 21.08 4.66 -9.19
N ALA A 51 21.54 4.83 -10.43
CA ALA A 51 20.72 4.49 -11.59
C ALA A 51 20.39 2.99 -11.56
N ALA A 52 19.13 2.67 -11.83
CA ALA A 52 18.61 1.33 -11.83
C ALA A 52 17.50 1.21 -12.87
N THR A 53 17.30 0.01 -13.40
CA THR A 53 16.26 -0.25 -14.39
C THR A 53 15.30 -1.29 -13.86
N LEU A 54 14.02 -0.91 -13.75
CA LEU A 54 12.96 -1.87 -13.49
C LEU A 54 12.68 -2.64 -14.77
N LEU A 55 12.50 -3.94 -14.61
CA LEU A 55 12.23 -4.87 -15.68
C LEU A 55 10.95 -5.62 -15.36
N ALA A 56 10.10 -5.86 -16.35
CA ALA A 56 9.01 -6.82 -16.28
C ALA A 56 9.30 -7.95 -17.25
N ARG A 57 9.43 -9.18 -16.75
CA ARG A 57 9.75 -10.35 -17.60
C ARG A 57 10.99 -10.12 -18.49
N ASN A 58 12.01 -9.46 -17.93
CA ASN A 58 13.26 -9.04 -18.58
C ASN A 58 13.14 -7.90 -19.62
N GLU A 59 11.97 -7.31 -19.82
CA GLU A 59 11.82 -6.12 -20.65
C GLU A 59 11.92 -4.84 -19.79
N PRO A 60 12.68 -3.81 -20.22
CA PRO A 60 12.74 -2.53 -19.52
C PRO A 60 11.38 -1.86 -19.37
N LEU A 61 11.00 -1.62 -18.11
CA LEU A 61 9.85 -0.78 -17.73
C LEU A 61 10.25 0.69 -17.71
N CYS A 62 11.14 1.04 -16.80
CA CYS A 62 11.68 2.39 -16.66
C CYS A 62 13.05 2.37 -16.00
N SER A 63 13.82 3.44 -16.25
CA SER A 63 15.09 3.70 -15.59
C SER A 63 14.92 4.88 -14.65
N LEU A 64 15.27 4.68 -13.38
CA LEU A 64 15.15 5.67 -12.32
C LEU A 64 16.34 5.60 -11.37
N ARG A 65 16.46 6.56 -10.46
CA ARG A 65 17.45 6.49 -9.39
C ARG A 65 16.82 5.95 -8.13
N LEU A 66 17.40 4.89 -7.59
CA LEU A 66 16.96 4.24 -6.35
C LEU A 66 18.02 4.37 -5.27
N VAL A 67 17.55 4.51 -4.04
CA VAL A 67 18.36 4.55 -2.82
C VAL A 67 18.02 3.33 -1.96
N ILE A 68 19.05 2.60 -1.52
CA ILE A 68 18.88 1.57 -0.49
C ILE A 68 18.72 2.26 0.86
N ARG A 69 17.57 2.07 1.50
CA ARG A 69 17.22 2.63 2.81
C ARG A 69 17.45 1.64 3.94
N ALA A 70 17.22 0.36 3.70
CA ALA A 70 17.41 -0.69 4.69
C ALA A 70 17.86 -2.00 4.04
N VAL A 71 18.57 -2.80 4.82
CA VAL A 71 19.00 -4.16 4.47
C VAL A 71 18.59 -5.07 5.62
N ALA A 72 17.81 -6.10 5.33
CA ALA A 72 17.38 -7.10 6.30
C ALA A 72 17.87 -8.49 5.88
N ALA A 73 18.60 -9.19 6.75
CA ALA A 73 19.02 -10.56 6.48
C ALA A 73 17.78 -11.49 6.50
N THR A 74 17.68 -12.40 5.53
CA THR A 74 16.55 -13.35 5.43
C THR A 74 16.95 -14.80 5.69
N GLY A 75 18.23 -15.06 5.95
CA GLY A 75 18.81 -16.41 6.06
C GLY A 75 19.47 -16.86 4.75
N ASP A 76 20.23 -17.96 4.79
CA ASP A 76 20.84 -18.61 3.61
C ASP A 76 21.71 -17.69 2.71
N GLY A 77 22.35 -16.67 3.30
CA GLY A 77 23.14 -15.70 2.54
C GLY A 77 22.33 -14.77 1.63
N ARG A 78 21.03 -14.63 1.90
CA ARG A 78 20.12 -13.71 1.21
C ARG A 78 19.73 -12.54 2.12
N HIS A 79 19.39 -11.44 1.48
CA HIS A 79 18.97 -10.23 2.17
C HIS A 79 17.93 -9.47 1.34
N ASP A 80 16.98 -8.86 2.03
CA ASP A 80 15.95 -8.02 1.46
C ASP A 80 16.42 -6.55 1.54
N LEU A 81 16.36 -5.86 0.40
CA LEU A 81 16.76 -4.47 0.22
C LEU A 81 15.50 -3.63 0.10
N THR A 82 15.24 -2.78 1.09
CA THR A 82 14.20 -1.75 0.97
C THR A 82 14.78 -0.57 0.20
N MET A 83 14.17 -0.26 -0.93
CA MET A 83 14.62 0.77 -1.85
C MET A 83 13.51 1.78 -2.13
N GLN A 84 13.89 3.04 -2.28
CA GLN A 84 12.98 4.13 -2.63
C GLN A 84 13.50 4.92 -3.84
N PRO A 85 12.61 5.50 -4.67
CA PRO A 85 12.97 6.55 -5.62
C PRO A 85 13.74 7.67 -4.92
N SER A 86 14.77 8.20 -5.57
CA SER A 86 15.62 9.21 -4.94
C SER A 86 15.02 10.62 -4.93
N CYS A 87 14.00 10.87 -5.75
CA CYS A 87 13.32 12.16 -5.89
C CYS A 87 11.90 11.97 -6.41
N ALA A 88 11.07 13.00 -6.26
CA ALA A 88 9.67 13.00 -6.70
C ALA A 88 9.48 12.63 -8.18
N ALA A 89 10.30 13.17 -9.09
CA ALA A 89 10.23 12.80 -10.51
C ALA A 89 10.51 11.32 -10.78
N SER A 90 11.38 10.68 -9.98
CA SER A 90 11.62 9.22 -10.07
C SER A 90 10.46 8.42 -9.51
N ASP A 91 9.79 8.94 -8.48
CA ASP A 91 8.59 8.33 -7.91
C ASP A 91 7.40 8.41 -8.87
N GLU A 92 7.11 9.58 -9.42
CA GLU A 92 6.06 9.75 -10.44
C GLU A 92 6.32 8.85 -11.65
N LEU A 93 7.56 8.81 -12.16
CA LEU A 93 7.93 7.91 -13.26
C LEU A 93 7.67 6.44 -12.93
N LEU A 94 7.99 6.01 -11.71
CA LEU A 94 7.71 4.65 -11.24
C LEU A 94 6.21 4.35 -11.34
N TRP A 95 5.37 5.18 -10.73
CA TRP A 95 3.93 4.94 -10.65
C TRP A 95 3.23 5.02 -12.00
N HIS A 96 3.59 5.99 -12.84
CA HIS A 96 3.12 6.04 -14.23
C HIS A 96 3.49 4.78 -15.01
N THR A 97 4.74 4.33 -14.89
CA THR A 97 5.20 3.14 -15.62
C THR A 97 4.48 1.88 -15.16
N LEU A 98 4.25 1.73 -13.85
CA LEU A 98 3.51 0.61 -13.30
C LEU A 98 2.07 0.63 -13.84
N ARG A 99 1.39 1.77 -13.80
CA ARG A 99 0.00 1.87 -14.27
C ARG A 99 -0.17 1.62 -15.77
N ASP A 100 0.63 2.30 -16.59
CA ASP A 100 0.38 2.39 -18.03
C ASP A 100 0.78 1.10 -18.78
N ARG A 101 1.54 0.21 -18.14
CA ARG A 101 2.09 -0.99 -18.79
C ARG A 101 1.30 -2.26 -18.42
N GLU A 102 1.08 -3.08 -19.44
CA GLU A 102 0.51 -4.44 -19.37
C GLU A 102 0.96 -5.33 -18.19
N PRO A 103 2.22 -5.31 -17.72
CA PRO A 103 2.67 -6.18 -16.64
C PRO A 103 1.89 -5.98 -15.34
N TYR A 104 1.55 -4.74 -14.98
CA TYR A 104 0.74 -4.48 -13.80
C TYR A 104 -0.71 -4.93 -13.99
N ARG A 105 -1.26 -4.82 -15.21
CA ARG A 105 -2.59 -5.36 -15.56
C ARG A 105 -2.71 -6.88 -15.46
N ARG A 106 -1.57 -7.58 -15.45
CA ARG A 106 -1.52 -9.05 -15.29
C ARG A 106 -1.32 -9.48 -13.84
N ILE A 107 -1.06 -8.55 -12.94
CA ILE A 107 -1.00 -8.80 -11.50
C ILE A 107 -2.42 -9.13 -11.02
N ARG A 108 -2.56 -10.21 -10.25
CA ARG A 108 -3.85 -10.65 -9.69
C ARG A 108 -3.97 -10.40 -8.19
N GLU A 109 -2.87 -10.06 -7.54
CA GLU A 109 -2.79 -9.79 -6.11
C GLU A 109 -1.90 -8.56 -5.90
N PRO A 110 -2.21 -7.66 -4.96
CA PRO A 110 -1.41 -6.46 -4.76
C PRO A 110 0.02 -6.78 -4.34
N LEU A 111 0.94 -5.88 -4.69
CA LEU A 111 2.35 -6.00 -4.30
C LEU A 111 2.55 -5.74 -2.81
N ALA A 112 1.71 -4.86 -2.24
CA ALA A 112 1.61 -4.65 -0.82
C ALA A 112 0.70 -5.70 -0.17
N PRO A 113 1.09 -6.28 0.98
CA PRO A 113 0.18 -7.08 1.77
C PRO A 113 -1.14 -6.32 2.03
N ILE A 114 -2.26 -7.00 1.78
CA ILE A 114 -3.59 -6.55 2.20
C ILE A 114 -3.85 -7.08 3.61
N ASP A 115 -4.41 -6.22 4.46
CA ASP A 115 -4.96 -6.62 5.75
C ASP A 115 -6.25 -7.41 5.50
N ARG A 116 -6.15 -8.75 5.45
CA ARG A 116 -7.29 -9.66 5.15
C ARG A 116 -8.37 -9.74 6.24
N ALA A 117 -8.28 -8.95 7.31
CA ALA A 117 -9.19 -9.00 8.43
C ALA A 117 -9.80 -7.61 8.71
N ILE A 118 -10.85 -7.26 7.97
CA ILE A 118 -11.78 -6.21 8.42
C ILE A 118 -12.88 -6.82 9.32
N ASP A 119 -13.08 -8.14 9.26
CA ASP A 119 -14.12 -8.87 9.99
C ASP A 119 -13.62 -9.52 11.27
N THR A 120 -13.65 -8.80 12.41
CA THR A 120 -13.89 -9.43 13.72
C THR A 120 -14.37 -8.50 14.85
N ALA A 121 -14.77 -7.26 14.57
CA ALA A 121 -15.18 -6.33 15.64
C ALA A 121 -16.54 -5.65 15.43
N ILE A 122 -17.44 -6.24 14.62
CA ILE A 122 -18.85 -5.86 14.59
C ILE A 122 -19.70 -7.14 14.55
N ALA A 123 -19.70 -7.91 15.64
CA ALA A 123 -20.73 -8.92 15.87
C ALA A 123 -21.95 -8.24 16.54
N PRO A 124 -23.19 -8.43 16.05
CA PRO A 124 -24.38 -7.94 16.72
C PRO A 124 -24.78 -8.94 17.82
N GLY A 125 -24.55 -8.56 19.07
CA GLY A 125 -25.12 -9.24 20.25
C GLY A 125 -24.48 -10.57 20.62
N GLY A 126 -23.90 -10.63 21.82
CA GLY A 126 -23.41 -11.86 22.42
C GLY A 126 -22.44 -11.57 23.56
N ASP A 127 -22.97 -11.52 24.78
CA ASP A 127 -22.19 -11.36 26.02
C ASP A 127 -21.08 -12.42 26.10
N GLY A 128 -19.81 -12.00 26.20
CA GLY A 128 -18.69 -12.94 26.19
C GLY A 128 -17.29 -12.33 26.11
N GLN A 129 -16.99 -11.40 27.00
CA GLN A 129 -15.68 -10.93 27.50
C GLN A 129 -14.37 -11.53 26.92
N VAL A 130 -13.61 -10.71 26.17
CA VAL A 130 -12.14 -10.63 26.25
C VAL A 130 -11.77 -9.14 26.35
N THR A 131 -11.08 -8.80 27.43
CA THR A 131 -10.70 -7.44 27.84
C THR A 131 -9.42 -6.96 27.17
N ASP A 132 -9.44 -5.67 26.81
CA ASP A 132 -8.35 -4.77 26.41
C ASP A 132 -8.03 -4.67 24.91
N THR A 133 -8.80 -3.82 24.22
CA THR A 133 -8.26 -2.66 23.51
C THR A 133 -9.40 -1.68 23.33
N ALA A 134 -9.26 -0.44 23.81
CA ALA A 134 -10.15 0.63 23.37
C ALA A 134 -10.13 0.64 21.84
N GLN A 135 -11.28 0.41 21.20
CA GLN A 135 -11.37 0.32 19.75
C GLN A 135 -10.83 1.63 19.15
N ARG A 136 -9.64 1.57 18.54
CA ARG A 136 -8.97 2.77 18.03
C ARG A 136 -9.94 3.53 17.11
N PRO A 137 -10.01 4.86 17.25
CA PRO A 137 -10.88 5.68 16.42
C PRO A 137 -10.54 5.46 14.95
N SER A 138 -11.54 5.15 14.14
CA SER A 138 -11.33 4.81 12.73
C SER A 138 -12.40 5.38 11.82
N ARG A 139 -12.06 5.62 10.55
CA ARG A 139 -12.98 6.05 9.49
C ARG A 139 -12.79 5.19 8.26
N THR A 140 -13.90 4.86 7.60
CA THR A 140 -13.90 4.02 6.41
C THR A 140 -14.39 4.79 5.20
N ALA A 141 -13.78 4.51 4.06
CA ALA A 141 -14.19 5.01 2.76
C ALA A 141 -14.03 3.89 1.72
N ALA A 142 -14.99 3.80 0.80
CA ALA A 142 -14.89 2.93 -0.38
C ALA A 142 -14.57 3.76 -1.63
N PHE A 143 -13.67 3.25 -2.46
CA PHE A 143 -13.25 3.88 -3.71
C PHE A 143 -13.52 2.92 -4.86
N ARG A 144 -14.34 3.34 -5.84
CA ARG A 144 -14.63 2.54 -7.01
C ARG A 144 -13.84 3.03 -8.23
N LEU A 145 -13.12 2.10 -8.84
CA LEU A 145 -12.24 2.33 -9.99
C LEU A 145 -12.86 1.77 -11.27
N SER A 146 -12.24 2.02 -12.42
CA SER A 146 -12.74 1.54 -13.72
C SER A 146 -12.51 0.05 -13.96
N SER A 147 -11.56 -0.55 -13.23
CA SER A 147 -11.21 -1.95 -13.38
C SER A 147 -10.55 -2.50 -12.12
N HIS A 148 -10.55 -3.83 -11.99
CA HIS A 148 -9.80 -4.52 -10.93
C HIS A 148 -8.30 -4.20 -10.95
N SER A 149 -7.70 -4.04 -12.14
CA SER A 149 -6.29 -3.65 -12.25
C SER A 149 -6.02 -2.26 -11.68
N ASP A 150 -6.94 -1.31 -11.89
CA ASP A 150 -6.81 0.03 -11.32
C ASP A 150 -7.02 0.01 -9.80
N ALA A 151 -7.89 -0.87 -9.29
CA ALA A 151 -8.08 -1.08 -7.86
C ALA A 151 -6.81 -1.64 -7.19
N LEU A 152 -6.13 -2.61 -7.81
CA LEU A 152 -4.83 -3.12 -7.33
C LEU A 152 -3.77 -2.02 -7.32
N PHE A 153 -3.69 -1.23 -8.41
CA PHE A 153 -2.75 -0.10 -8.53
C PHE A 153 -2.97 0.92 -7.43
N PHE A 154 -4.23 1.30 -7.23
CA PHE A 154 -4.65 2.23 -6.22
C PHE A 154 -4.31 1.74 -4.81
N ALA A 155 -4.56 0.45 -4.51
CA ALA A 155 -4.24 -0.13 -3.23
C ALA A 155 -2.72 -0.09 -2.94
N ASP A 156 -1.87 -0.45 -3.90
CA ASP A 156 -0.41 -0.39 -3.74
C ASP A 156 0.09 1.05 -3.59
N TRP A 157 -0.47 1.98 -4.37
CA TRP A 157 -0.15 3.40 -4.28
C TRP A 157 -0.47 3.96 -2.88
N LEU A 158 -1.63 3.60 -2.32
CA LEU A 158 -2.03 4.01 -0.96
C LEU A 158 -1.09 3.50 0.13
N GLU A 159 -0.58 2.26 0.02
CA GLU A 159 0.39 1.76 1.01
C GLU A 159 1.69 2.56 0.93
N PHE A 160 2.16 2.83 -0.28
CA PHE A 160 3.43 3.51 -0.49
C PHE A 160 3.39 4.97 -0.02
N HIS A 161 2.28 5.67 -0.24
CA HIS A 161 2.10 7.08 0.13
C HIS A 161 1.47 7.26 1.52
N PHE A 162 1.55 6.23 2.37
CA PHE A 162 1.04 6.30 3.73
C PHE A 162 1.62 7.50 4.52
N ASP A 163 2.92 7.78 4.36
CA ASP A 163 3.58 8.88 5.08
C ASP A 163 3.01 10.25 4.68
N GLU A 164 2.56 10.42 3.43
CA GLU A 164 1.88 11.65 2.98
C GLU A 164 0.48 11.77 3.59
N LEU A 165 -0.27 10.67 3.66
CA LEU A 165 -1.55 10.62 4.36
C LEU A 165 -1.41 10.89 5.86
N HIS A 166 -0.34 10.38 6.47
CA HIS A 166 0.00 10.67 7.86
C HIS A 166 0.31 12.16 8.06
N ALA A 167 1.11 12.76 7.18
CA ALA A 167 1.44 14.18 7.23
C ALA A 167 0.18 15.06 7.11
N LEU A 168 -0.73 14.73 6.19
CA LEU A 168 -2.02 15.41 6.04
C LEU A 168 -2.87 15.37 7.31
N ALA A 169 -2.87 14.23 8.02
CA ALA A 169 -3.57 14.13 9.30
C ALA A 169 -2.94 15.03 10.38
N GLN A 170 -1.60 15.08 10.44
CA GLN A 170 -0.84 15.90 11.38
C GLN A 170 -1.00 17.41 11.15
N GLU A 171 -1.14 17.85 9.91
CA GLU A 171 -1.42 19.26 9.58
C GLU A 171 -2.76 19.75 10.14
N ARG A 172 -3.71 18.84 10.38
CA ARG A 172 -5.03 19.18 10.95
C ARG A 172 -5.07 19.24 12.45
N GLY A 173 -4.27 18.42 13.09
CA GLY A 173 -4.09 18.47 14.53
C GLY A 173 -2.86 17.67 14.91
N PRO A 174 -1.91 18.25 15.68
CA PRO A 174 -0.76 17.50 16.15
C PRO A 174 -1.16 16.25 16.95
N GLN A 175 -2.35 16.24 17.54
CA GLN A 175 -2.92 15.12 18.27
C GLN A 175 -3.50 13.98 17.40
N LEU A 176 -3.65 14.17 16.08
CA LEU A 176 -4.28 13.20 15.18
C LEU A 176 -3.23 12.35 14.47
N HIS A 177 -2.88 11.21 15.04
CA HIS A 177 -1.86 10.32 14.49
C HIS A 177 -2.52 9.23 13.64
N LEU A 178 -2.46 9.34 12.31
CA LEU A 178 -2.88 8.25 11.42
C LEU A 178 -1.86 7.12 11.48
N ASN A 179 -2.05 6.13 12.35
CA ASN A 179 -1.03 5.10 12.58
C ASN A 179 -1.17 3.86 11.69
N GLN A 180 -2.37 3.63 11.16
CA GLN A 180 -2.61 2.50 10.27
C GLN A 180 -3.62 2.85 9.18
N LEU A 181 -3.35 2.32 7.99
CA LEU A 181 -4.23 2.34 6.84
C LEU A 181 -4.49 0.89 6.43
N GLN A 182 -5.70 0.41 6.68
CA GLN A 182 -6.11 -0.92 6.22
C GLN A 182 -6.76 -0.77 4.85
N ARG A 183 -6.45 -1.69 3.94
CA ARG A 183 -6.93 -1.67 2.55
C ARG A 183 -7.46 -3.05 2.23
N GLN A 184 -8.67 -3.15 1.69
CA GLN A 184 -9.24 -4.37 1.15
C GLN A 184 -9.70 -4.10 -0.28
N VAL A 185 -9.33 -5.00 -1.19
CA VAL A 185 -9.69 -4.90 -2.62
C VAL A 185 -10.75 -5.96 -2.92
N ALA A 186 -11.86 -5.52 -3.50
CA ALA A 186 -12.96 -6.37 -3.94
C ALA A 186 -13.37 -5.95 -5.36
N ASP A 187 -12.99 -6.76 -6.36
CA ASP A 187 -13.18 -6.44 -7.78
C ASP A 187 -12.63 -5.04 -8.15
N ASP A 188 -13.46 -4.11 -8.61
CA ASP A 188 -13.09 -2.74 -8.96
C ASP A 188 -13.16 -1.76 -7.77
N GLU A 189 -13.42 -2.23 -6.55
CA GLU A 189 -13.57 -1.43 -5.35
C GLU A 189 -12.41 -1.64 -4.36
N VAL A 190 -12.01 -0.55 -3.70
CA VAL A 190 -11.04 -0.58 -2.60
C VAL A 190 -11.65 0.07 -1.36
N ASP A 191 -11.88 -0.75 -0.35
CA ASP A 191 -12.24 -0.31 0.99
C ASP A 191 -11.00 0.10 1.77
N VAL A 192 -11.04 1.29 2.34
CA VAL A 192 -9.94 1.88 3.10
C VAL A 192 -10.42 2.22 4.49
N ARG A 193 -9.67 1.78 5.51
CA ARG A 193 -9.88 2.14 6.90
C ARG A 193 -8.70 2.94 7.43
N PHE A 194 -8.94 4.21 7.71
CA PHE A 194 -8.03 5.10 8.42
C PHE A 194 -8.15 4.83 9.92
N VAL A 195 -7.07 4.42 10.58
CA VAL A 195 -7.04 4.14 12.02
C VAL A 195 -6.12 5.14 12.68
N TYR A 196 -6.67 5.88 13.64
CA TYR A 196 -6.01 6.96 14.33
C TYR A 196 -5.67 6.56 15.77
N ASP A 197 -4.53 7.03 16.25
CA ASP A 197 -4.31 7.25 17.69
C ASP A 197 -4.50 8.74 17.96
N ILE A 198 -5.11 9.06 19.11
CA ILE A 198 -5.45 10.43 19.48
C ILE A 198 -4.75 10.78 20.78
N ASP A 199 -3.89 11.79 20.74
CA ASP A 199 -3.24 12.33 21.92
C ASP A 199 -4.14 13.37 22.58
N GLY A 200 -4.94 12.94 23.56
CA GLY A 200 -5.87 13.79 24.28
C GLY A 200 -7.30 13.67 23.75
N HIS A 201 -7.91 14.78 23.34
CA HIS A 201 -9.31 14.82 22.92
C HIS A 201 -9.39 15.26 21.47
N ALA A 202 -10.01 14.42 20.63
CA ALA A 202 -10.51 14.86 19.33
C ALA A 202 -11.95 14.42 19.17
N THR A 203 -12.74 15.29 18.58
CA THR A 203 -14.16 15.08 18.37
C THR A 203 -14.39 14.13 17.20
N ARG A 204 -15.56 13.48 17.20
CA ARG A 204 -16.00 12.67 16.06
C ARG A 204 -15.99 13.47 14.74
N HIS A 205 -16.27 14.77 14.83
CA HIS A 205 -16.33 15.69 13.69
C HIS A 205 -14.95 15.94 13.09
N GLU A 206 -13.95 16.24 13.91
CA GLU A 206 -12.56 16.42 13.46
C GLU A 206 -12.01 15.19 12.72
N LEU A 207 -12.33 13.98 13.22
CA LEU A 207 -11.96 12.73 12.55
C LEU A 207 -12.70 12.54 11.20
N ASN A 208 -13.97 12.95 11.12
CA ASN A 208 -14.72 12.89 9.86
C ASN A 208 -14.13 13.86 8.84
N ASP A 209 -13.79 15.07 9.25
CA ASP A 209 -13.20 16.08 8.39
C ASP A 209 -11.81 15.67 7.91
N CYS A 210 -10.96 15.19 8.81
CA CYS A 210 -9.65 14.65 8.46
C CYS A 210 -9.76 13.51 7.42
N ALA A 211 -10.64 12.54 7.63
CA ALA A 211 -10.85 11.45 6.67
C ALA A 211 -11.43 11.95 5.34
N ARG A 212 -12.36 12.91 5.36
CA ARG A 212 -12.96 13.51 4.15
C ARG A 212 -11.92 14.23 3.31
N GLU A 213 -11.01 14.96 3.95
CA GLU A 213 -9.93 15.68 3.29
C GLU A 213 -8.85 14.75 2.75
N ALA A 214 -8.46 13.72 3.52
CA ALA A 214 -7.58 12.67 3.02
C ALA A 214 -8.19 12.02 1.75
N CYS A 215 -9.48 11.72 1.77
CA CYS A 215 -10.18 11.21 0.58
C CYS A 215 -10.21 12.22 -0.58
N ALA A 216 -10.37 13.51 -0.31
CA ALA A 216 -10.37 14.55 -1.34
C ALA A 216 -8.97 14.73 -1.96
N TRP A 217 -7.93 14.68 -1.15
CA TRP A 217 -6.54 14.69 -1.60
C TRP A 217 -6.24 13.46 -2.46
N ILE A 218 -6.58 12.26 -1.99
CA ILE A 218 -6.42 11.01 -2.77
C ILE A 218 -7.09 11.13 -4.14
N LYS A 219 -8.34 11.61 -4.21
CA LYS A 219 -9.06 11.79 -5.49
C LYS A 219 -8.36 12.79 -6.40
N THR A 220 -7.79 13.85 -5.83
CA THR A 220 -7.07 14.90 -6.56
C THR A 220 -5.79 14.31 -7.15
N GLU A 221 -5.00 13.60 -6.36
CA GLU A 221 -3.79 12.89 -6.80
C GLU A 221 -4.09 11.89 -7.91
N MET A 222 -5.11 11.04 -7.73
CA MET A 222 -5.50 10.05 -8.74
C MET A 222 -5.97 10.68 -10.05
N ARG A 223 -6.75 11.76 -9.97
CA ARG A 223 -7.22 12.49 -11.15
C ARG A 223 -6.11 13.25 -11.85
N ASP A 224 -5.31 14.02 -11.11
CA ASP A 224 -4.40 15.01 -11.69
C ASP A 224 -3.08 14.38 -12.12
N LYS A 225 -2.54 13.44 -11.33
CA LYS A 225 -1.30 12.74 -11.69
C LYS A 225 -1.58 11.57 -12.62
N PHE A 226 -2.63 10.79 -12.34
CA PHE A 226 -2.86 9.56 -13.08
C PHE A 226 -4.04 9.63 -14.06
N ALA A 227 -4.86 10.68 -14.12
CA ALA A 227 -6.09 10.64 -14.93
C ALA A 227 -6.95 9.38 -14.61
N LEU A 228 -6.95 8.96 -13.34
CA LEU A 228 -7.82 7.92 -12.79
C LEU A 228 -8.98 8.59 -12.04
N PRO A 229 -10.14 8.79 -12.70
CA PRO A 229 -11.31 9.28 -11.99
C PRO A 229 -11.82 8.18 -11.04
N ILE A 230 -11.89 8.51 -9.75
CA ILE A 230 -12.47 7.62 -8.74
C ILE A 230 -13.93 8.01 -8.52
N ALA A 231 -14.86 7.10 -8.83
CA ALA A 231 -16.25 7.28 -8.43
C ALA A 231 -16.35 6.93 -6.93
N HIS A 232 -16.72 7.90 -6.10
CA HIS A 232 -16.97 7.67 -4.68
C HIS A 232 -18.47 7.67 -4.42
N GLU A 233 -18.95 6.84 -3.50
CA GLU A 233 -19.75 7.29 -2.35
C GLU A 233 -20.18 6.15 -1.43
N ARG A 234 -19.40 5.92 -0.35
CA ARG A 234 -19.92 5.57 0.99
C ARG A 234 -18.92 6.04 2.06
N PHE A 235 -19.33 6.99 2.88
CA PHE A 235 -18.74 7.22 4.21
C PHE A 235 -19.62 6.51 5.23
N GLY A 236 -19.11 5.44 5.82
CA GLY A 236 -19.81 4.65 6.83
C GLY A 236 -20.44 3.36 6.31
N GLY A 237 -20.23 2.28 7.07
CA GLY A 237 -20.79 0.94 6.85
C GLY A 237 -20.03 0.15 5.77
N PHE A 238 -19.32 -0.89 6.20
CA PHE A 238 -18.70 -1.88 5.32
C PHE A 238 -19.80 -2.68 4.61
N SER A 239 -19.78 -2.73 3.29
CA SER A 239 -20.62 -3.69 2.55
C SER A 239 -19.90 -5.03 2.52
N GLY A 240 -19.88 -5.72 3.67
CA GLY A 240 -19.62 -7.15 3.69
C GLY A 240 -20.71 -7.80 2.84
N ASN A 241 -20.32 -8.33 1.68
CA ASN A 241 -21.22 -9.06 0.81
C ASN A 241 -21.65 -10.34 1.54
N VAL A 242 -22.74 -10.27 2.31
CA VAL A 242 -23.36 -11.44 2.91
C VAL A 242 -24.01 -12.21 1.77
N ALA A 243 -23.24 -13.10 1.15
CA ALA A 243 -23.80 -14.16 0.33
C ALA A 243 -24.60 -15.09 1.27
N LEU A 244 -25.86 -14.75 1.50
CA LEU A 244 -26.87 -15.66 2.04
C LEU A 244 -27.05 -16.80 1.02
N HIS A 245 -26.22 -17.83 1.14
CA HIS A 245 -26.56 -19.16 0.63
C HIS A 245 -27.60 -19.76 1.57
N ASN A 246 -28.87 -19.45 1.35
CA ASN A 246 -29.97 -20.25 1.88
C ASN A 246 -30.13 -21.49 0.99
N TYR A 247 -29.58 -22.61 1.45
CA TYR A 247 -30.09 -23.93 1.08
C TYR A 247 -31.05 -24.39 2.18
N ASN A 248 -32.33 -24.47 1.83
CA ASN A 248 -33.27 -25.53 2.22
C ASN A 248 -34.49 -25.45 1.31
#